data_AF-A0A382PFC8-F1
#
_entry.id   AF-A0A382PFC8-F1
#
_cell.length_a   1.000
_cell.length_b   1.000
_cell.length_c   1.000
_cell.angle_alpha   90.00
_cell.angle_beta   90.00
_cell.angle_gamma   90.00
#
_symmetry.space_group_name_H-M   'P 1'
#
loop_
_entity.id
_entity.type
_entity.pdbx_description
1 polymer ?
#
loop_
_entity_poly.entity_id
_entity_poly.type
_entity_poly.pdbx_seq_one_letter_code
_entity_poly.pdbx_strand_id
1 'polypeptide(L)' 'MNYQIEPLLKTDWLQVRSIYAENISTGVASFDTKPPNWRDW' A
#
# COMPACT_ATOMS: atom_id res chain seq x y z
N MET A 1 -20.89 9.85 -2.55
CA MET A 1 -19.82 9.68 -1.55
C MET A 1 -18.91 10.89 -1.63
N ASN A 2 -18.54 11.48 -0.49
CA ASN A 2 -17.65 12.64 -0.44
C ASN A 2 -16.29 12.17 0.05
N TYR A 3 -15.31 12.06 -0.85
CA TYR A 3 -13.95 11.66 -0.49
C TYR A 3 -13.08 12.90 -0.30
N GLN A 4 -12.28 12.91 0.76
CA GLN A 4 -11.27 13.94 1.00
C GLN A 4 -9.89 13.32 0.83
N ILE A 5 -8.99 14.07 0.20
CA ILE A 5 -7.59 13.68 0.02
C ILE A 5 -6.77 14.38 1.10
N GLU A 6 -6.05 13.59 1.89
CA GLU A 6 -5.22 14.06 2.99
C GLU A 6 -3.79 13.52 2.84
N PRO A 7 -2.77 14.18 3.45
CA PRO A 7 -1.42 13.65 3.48
C PRO A 7 -1.37 12.28 4.14
N LEU A 8 -0.62 11.35 3.53
CA LEU A 8 -0.46 10.00 4.07
C LEU A 8 0.32 10.04 5.39
N LEU A 9 -0.28 9.54 6.46
CA LEU A 9 0.38 9.40 7.75
C LEU A 9 1.01 8.01 7.88
N LYS A 10 2.03 7.92 8.73
CA LYS A 10 2.70 6.66 9.03
C LYS A 10 1.75 5.60 9.59
N THR A 11 0.69 6.00 10.28
CA THR A 11 -0.36 5.11 10.81
C THR A 11 -1.19 4.46 9.71
N ASP A 12 -1.39 5.16 8.59
CA ASP A 12 -2.18 4.69 7.46
C ASP A 12 -1.42 3.65 6.64
N TRP A 13 -0.09 3.61 6.81
CA TRP A 13 0.79 2.70 6.08
C TRP A 13 0.42 1.23 6.25
N LEU A 14 -0.12 0.83 7.40
CA LEU A 14 -0.57 -0.55 7.61
C LEU A 14 -1.64 -0.96 6.60
N GLN A 15 -2.57 -0.05 6.29
CA GLN A 15 -3.64 -0.28 5.33
C GLN A 15 -3.13 -0.20 3.88
N VAL A 16 -2.29 0.78 3.56
CA VAL A 16 -1.65 0.86 2.23
C VAL A 16 -0.85 -0.40 1.93
N ARG A 17 -0.09 -0.88 2.92
CA ARG A 17 0.72 -2.08 2.81
C ARG A 17 -0.12 -3.34 2.60
N SER A 18 -1.30 -3.46 3.24
CA SER A 18 -2.18 -4.61 3.01
C SER A 18 -2.73 -4.65 1.58
N ILE A 19 -3.07 -3.48 1.01
CA ILE A 19 -3.52 -3.37 -0.39
C ILE A 19 -2.38 -3.78 -1.34
N TYR A 20 -1.15 -3.35 -1.08
CA TYR A 20 0.02 -3.80 -1.84
C TYR A 20 0.23 -5.32 -1.74
N ALA A 21 0.05 -5.90 -0.56
CA ALA A 21 0.21 -7.35 -0.35
C ALA A 21 -0.80 -8.18 -1.15
N GLU A 22 -2.07 -7.74 -1.17
CA GLU A 22 -3.10 -8.37 -1.98
C GLU A 22 -2.74 -8.34 -3.47
N ASN A 23 -2.30 -7.18 -3.95
CA ASN A 23 -1.88 -6.99 -5.34
C ASN A 23 -0.66 -7.84 -5.74
N ILE A 24 0.31 -8.00 -4.83
CA ILE A 24 1.46 -8.90 -5.04
C ILE A 24 1.00 -10.36 -5.08
N SER A 25 0.04 -10.74 -4.22
CA SER A 25 -0.46 -12.12 -4.15
C SER A 25 -1.15 -12.57 -5.45
N THR A 26 -1.75 -11.65 -6.21
CA THR A 26 -2.36 -11.96 -7.50
C THR A 26 -1.35 -12.01 -8.64
N GLY A 27 -0.16 -11.44 -8.47
CA GLY A 27 0.92 -11.43 -9.48
C GLY A 27 0.63 -10.59 -10.72
N VAL A 28 -0.41 -9.76 -10.70
CA VAL A 28 -0.84 -8.94 -11.85
C VAL A 28 -0.27 -7.52 -11.80
N ALA A 29 -0.07 -6.98 -10.60
CA ALA A 29 0.13 -5.55 -10.38
C ALA A 29 1.60 -5.10 -10.29
N SER A 30 2.51 -5.95 -9.82
CA SER A 30 3.94 -5.65 -9.69
C SER A 30 4.79 -6.91 -9.82
N PHE A 31 6.07 -6.73 -10.18
CA PHE A 31 7.10 -7.78 -10.11
C PHE A 31 7.67 -7.96 -8.69
N ASP A 32 7.30 -7.09 -7.76
CA ASP A 32 7.70 -7.21 -6.36
C ASP A 32 7.14 -8.48 -5.73
N THR A 33 7.95 -9.10 -4.87
CA THR A 33 7.56 -10.31 -4.13
C THR A 33 7.15 -10.01 -2.68
N LYS A 34 7.34 -8.78 -2.22
CA LYS A 34 7.03 -8.35 -0.85
C LYS A 34 6.49 -6.93 -0.84
N PRO A 35 5.52 -6.60 0.04
CA PRO A 35 5.05 -5.24 0.20
C PRO A 35 6.16 -4.32 0.73
N PRO A 36 6.23 -3.06 0.27
CA PRO A 36 7.22 -2.10 0.75
C PRO A 36 7.06 -1.81 2.25
N ASN A 37 8.12 -1.28 2.85
CA ASN A 37 8.06 -0.71 4.20
C ASN A 37 8.01 0.83 4.13
N TRP A 38 7.57 1.46 5.22
CA TRP A 38 7.41 2.91 5.29
C TRP A 38 8.73 3.67 5.12
N ARG A 39 9.87 3.09 5.48
CA ARG A 39 11.16 3.77 5.41
C ARG A 39 11.69 3.87 3.97
N ASP A 40 11.28 2.95 3.12
CA ASP A 40 11.70 2.89 1.71
C ASP A 40 10.80 3.75 0.79
N TRP A 41 9.80 4.42 1.36
CA TRP A 41 8.83 5.31 0.69
C TRP A 41 8.95 6.74 1.25
#